data_AF-A9G920-F1
#
_entry.id   AF-A9G920-F1
#
_cell.length_a   1.000
_cell.length_b   1.000
_cell.length_c   1.000
_cell.angle_alpha   90.00
_cell.angle_beta   90.00
_cell.angle_gamma   90.00
#
_symmetry.space_group_name_H-M   'P 1'
#
loop_
_entity.id
_entity.type
_entity.pdbx_description
1 polymer ?
#
loop_
_entity_poly.entity_id
_entity_poly.type
_entity_poly.pdbx_seq_one_letter_code
_entity_poly.pdbx_strand_id
1 'polypeptide(L)'
;MLAVHCPRCGRPAPVSLASPDLMDCAACHYRGPLPVEAAQGLRAAAHVVFQTDVRRRQLSEALRRRLVTASQRHARLLVVFALASVPITLLGALIVLGVWVSPDTEGNVITGGMTVAAWLGTVGTGAAVLAVMRSRQRRLEEACAARPPAAPGEPAACHVCGAPLGAGDGAIARCGFCAADNLVAAAVLERVRARQVVILRSFEQAVSAELASFGRATSGAAAVVVATALAVPVASFVLAVAVTLVGESRRSPVDAAVTYAVVGTPLGQCIGKIMPGKGGGTAVRFGGFRRAELPEEQAIAPGAPIEAVSPGSLVGRSVTAKQGAGVVQGVFSSPLTGNSVEVRREEGTSFTSSIAGLCLSGSPPR
;
A
#
# COMPACT_ATOMS: atom_id res chain seq x y z
N MET A 1 -32.18 -4.23 -20.70
CA MET A 1 -32.78 -5.01 -21.79
C MET A 1 -33.72 -4.08 -22.53
N LEU A 2 -33.79 -4.18 -23.87
CA LEU A 2 -34.92 -3.57 -24.58
C LEU A 2 -36.15 -4.43 -24.28
N ALA A 3 -37.17 -3.81 -23.71
CA ALA A 3 -38.43 -4.46 -23.41
C ALA A 3 -39.56 -3.57 -23.89
N VAL A 4 -40.61 -4.19 -24.42
CA VAL A 4 -41.84 -3.51 -24.84
C VAL A 4 -42.99 -4.16 -24.09
N HIS A 5 -43.99 -3.39 -23.69
CA HIS A 5 -45.16 -3.94 -23.02
C HIS A 5 -45.93 -4.84 -24.00
N CYS A 6 -46.24 -6.07 -23.59
CA CYS A 6 -47.01 -6.99 -24.41
C CYS A 6 -48.44 -6.44 -24.60
N PRO A 7 -48.97 -6.35 -25.84
CA PRO A 7 -50.31 -5.82 -26.11
C PRO A 7 -51.41 -6.72 -25.56
N ARG A 8 -51.09 -7.99 -25.25
CA ARG A 8 -52.06 -8.97 -24.74
C ARG A 8 -52.17 -8.96 -23.22
N CYS A 9 -51.05 -8.95 -22.51
CA CYS A 9 -51.03 -9.09 -21.04
C CYS A 9 -50.44 -7.89 -20.29
N GLY A 10 -50.00 -6.83 -21.00
CA GLY A 10 -49.40 -5.63 -20.43
C GLY A 10 -48.00 -5.81 -19.83
N ARG A 11 -47.54 -7.04 -19.54
CA ARG A 11 -46.21 -7.28 -18.96
C ARG A 11 -45.08 -6.94 -19.94
N PRO A 12 -43.91 -6.45 -19.46
CA PRO A 12 -42.76 -6.20 -20.31
C PRO A 12 -42.26 -7.51 -20.91
N ALA A 13 -42.21 -7.57 -22.24
CA ALA A 13 -41.66 -8.68 -23.00
C ALA A 13 -40.31 -8.28 -23.60
N PRO A 14 -39.29 -9.16 -23.58
CA PRO A 14 -38.01 -8.88 -24.20
C PRO A 14 -38.17 -8.76 -25.71
N VAL A 15 -37.46 -7.80 -26.32
CA VAL A 15 -37.44 -7.63 -27.77
C VAL A 15 -36.01 -7.76 -28.30
N SER A 16 -35.89 -8.23 -29.54
CA SER A 16 -34.62 -8.50 -30.22
C SER A 16 -34.48 -7.63 -31.46
N LEU A 17 -33.31 -7.03 -31.65
CA LEU A 17 -32.98 -6.28 -32.87
C LEU A 17 -32.77 -7.22 -34.07
N ALA A 18 -32.57 -8.52 -33.84
CA ALA A 18 -32.51 -9.50 -34.92
C ALA A 18 -33.88 -9.85 -35.51
N SER A 19 -34.96 -9.57 -34.77
CA SER A 19 -36.34 -9.78 -35.20
C SER A 19 -37.20 -8.57 -34.80
N PRO A 20 -36.98 -7.39 -35.39
CA PRO A 20 -37.59 -6.14 -34.94
C PRO A 20 -39.11 -6.10 -35.08
N ASP A 21 -39.67 -7.03 -35.85
CA ASP A 21 -41.10 -7.14 -36.14
C ASP A 21 -41.82 -8.19 -35.29
N LEU A 22 -41.09 -9.02 -34.54
CA LEU A 22 -41.65 -10.14 -33.82
C LEU A 22 -41.31 -10.07 -32.33
N MET A 23 -42.33 -10.21 -31.49
CA MET A 23 -42.21 -10.29 -30.05
C MET A 23 -42.61 -11.68 -29.57
N ASP A 24 -41.93 -12.14 -28.53
CA ASP A 24 -42.26 -13.36 -27.81
C ASP A 24 -42.42 -13.03 -26.31
N CYS A 25 -43.65 -13.11 -25.81
CA CYS A 25 -43.95 -12.82 -24.43
C CYS A 25 -43.93 -14.09 -23.59
N ALA A 26 -42.89 -14.28 -22.77
CA ALA A 26 -42.77 -15.41 -21.87
C ALA A 26 -43.92 -15.54 -20.85
N ALA A 27 -44.65 -14.46 -20.55
CA ALA A 27 -45.69 -14.48 -19.52
C ALA A 27 -47.06 -14.97 -20.02
N CYS A 28 -47.41 -14.73 -21.28
CA CYS A 28 -48.70 -15.13 -21.86
C CYS A 28 -48.56 -15.95 -23.14
N HIS A 29 -47.32 -16.32 -23.50
CA HIS A 29 -46.95 -17.02 -24.72
C HIS A 29 -47.44 -16.34 -26.01
N TYR A 30 -47.66 -15.02 -25.97
CA TYR A 30 -48.00 -14.24 -27.15
C TYR A 30 -46.78 -14.15 -28.07
N ARG A 31 -46.93 -14.68 -29.29
CA ARG A 31 -45.97 -14.54 -30.37
C ARG A 31 -46.65 -13.83 -31.53
N GLY A 32 -46.21 -12.61 -31.83
CA GLY A 32 -46.91 -11.78 -32.82
C GLY A 32 -46.22 -10.45 -33.10
N PRO A 33 -46.83 -9.62 -33.96
CA PRO A 33 -46.28 -8.33 -34.34
C PRO A 33 -46.18 -7.38 -33.14
N LEU A 34 -45.13 -6.55 -33.14
CA LEU A 34 -45.03 -5.45 -32.19
C LEU A 34 -45.99 -4.30 -32.57
N PRO A 35 -46.36 -3.44 -31.61
CA PRO A 35 -46.95 -2.14 -31.91
C PRO A 35 -46.09 -1.39 -32.94
N VAL A 36 -46.74 -0.74 -33.91
CA VAL A 36 -46.08 -0.16 -35.10
C VAL A 36 -44.95 0.79 -34.73
N GLU A 37 -45.14 1.63 -33.71
CA GLU A 37 -44.14 2.58 -33.21
C GLU A 37 -42.90 1.86 -32.66
N ALA A 38 -43.10 0.83 -31.83
CA ALA A 38 -42.01 0.04 -31.28
C ALA A 38 -41.24 -0.71 -32.37
N ALA A 39 -41.95 -1.29 -33.33
CA ALA A 39 -41.34 -1.95 -34.48
C ALA A 39 -40.48 -0.98 -35.31
N GLN A 40 -41.00 0.22 -35.61
CA GLN A 40 -40.25 1.27 -36.32
C GLN A 40 -38.99 1.70 -35.56
N GLY A 41 -39.09 1.92 -34.24
CA GLY A 41 -37.94 2.25 -33.40
C GLY A 41 -36.88 1.14 -33.39
N LEU A 42 -37.29 -0.13 -33.28
CA LEU A 42 -36.38 -1.27 -33.33
C LEU A 42 -35.73 -1.44 -34.71
N ARG A 43 -36.45 -1.21 -35.81
CA ARG A 43 -35.87 -1.23 -37.17
C ARG A 43 -34.83 -0.13 -37.35
N ALA A 44 -35.11 1.08 -36.88
CA ALA A 44 -34.15 2.18 -36.92
C ALA A 44 -32.89 1.87 -36.08
N ALA A 45 -33.07 1.35 -34.86
CA ALA A 45 -31.97 0.94 -34.01
C ALA A 45 -31.16 -0.22 -34.62
N ALA A 46 -31.83 -1.23 -35.19
CA ALA A 46 -31.20 -2.33 -35.89
C ALA A 46 -30.37 -1.80 -37.06
N HIS A 47 -30.92 -0.89 -37.86
CA HIS A 47 -30.20 -0.27 -38.98
C HIS A 47 -28.90 0.40 -38.54
N VAL A 48 -28.93 1.20 -37.48
CA VAL A 48 -27.72 1.86 -36.91
C VAL A 48 -26.69 0.82 -36.44
N VAL A 49 -27.13 -0.24 -35.76
CA VAL A 49 -26.24 -1.31 -35.29
C VAL A 49 -25.62 -2.05 -36.47
N PHE A 50 -26.38 -2.33 -37.53
CA PHE A 50 -25.89 -3.04 -38.71
C PHE A 50 -24.96 -2.19 -39.57
N GLN A 51 -25.17 -0.87 -39.64
CA GLN A 51 -24.27 0.07 -40.31
C GLN A 51 -22.96 0.30 -39.55
N THR A 52 -22.94 0.12 -38.23
CA THR A 52 -21.71 0.23 -37.45
C THR A 52 -20.71 -0.84 -37.90
N ASP A 53 -19.46 -0.46 -38.20
CA ASP A 53 -18.43 -1.40 -38.64
C ASP A 53 -18.36 -2.63 -37.70
N VAL A 54 -18.40 -3.82 -38.30
CA VAL A 54 -18.28 -5.12 -37.61
C VAL A 54 -17.03 -5.15 -36.73
N ARG A 55 -15.94 -4.49 -37.14
CA ARG A 55 -14.70 -4.42 -36.35
C ARG A 55 -14.88 -3.74 -34.99
N ARG A 56 -15.82 -2.81 -34.86
CA ARG A 56 -16.13 -2.16 -33.58
C ARG A 56 -16.96 -3.06 -32.65
N ARG A 57 -17.66 -4.04 -33.22
CA ARG A 57 -18.51 -5.00 -32.49
C ARG A 57 -17.75 -6.27 -32.08
N GLN A 58 -16.64 -6.56 -32.77
CA GLN A 58 -15.75 -7.67 -32.46
C GLN A 58 -14.69 -7.26 -31.45
N LEU A 59 -14.36 -8.19 -30.56
CA LEU A 59 -13.25 -8.00 -29.65
C LEU A 59 -11.95 -8.20 -30.43
N SER A 60 -10.98 -7.32 -30.21
CA SER A 60 -9.64 -7.54 -30.78
C SER A 60 -9.06 -8.86 -30.26
N GLU A 61 -8.26 -9.54 -31.07
CA GLU A 61 -7.66 -10.84 -30.69
C GLU A 61 -6.79 -10.72 -29.41
N ALA A 62 -6.19 -9.55 -29.18
CA ALA A 62 -5.48 -9.24 -27.94
C ALA A 62 -6.44 -9.18 -26.73
N LEU A 63 -7.60 -8.53 -26.88
CA LEU A 63 -8.61 -8.44 -25.81
C LEU A 63 -9.28 -9.79 -25.56
N ARG A 64 -9.56 -10.56 -26.62
CA ARG A 64 -10.08 -11.93 -26.54
C ARG A 64 -9.17 -12.82 -25.71
N ARG A 65 -7.87 -12.85 -26.02
CA ARG A 65 -6.86 -13.59 -25.24
C ARG A 65 -6.75 -13.08 -23.80
N ARG A 66 -6.85 -11.77 -23.57
CA ARG A 66 -6.85 -11.19 -22.22
C ARG A 66 -8.04 -11.68 -21.40
N LEU A 67 -9.25 -11.69 -21.95
CA LEU A 67 -10.47 -12.15 -21.25
C LEU A 67 -10.43 -13.64 -20.93
N VAL A 68 -9.94 -14.48 -21.86
CA VAL A 68 -9.82 -15.92 -21.63
C VAL A 68 -8.76 -16.24 -20.57
N THR A 69 -7.61 -15.55 -20.61
CA THR A 69 -6.50 -15.79 -19.66
C THR A 69 -6.58 -14.95 -18.39
N ALA A 70 -7.66 -14.20 -18.22
CA ALA A 70 -7.73 -13.13 -17.23
C ALA A 70 -7.66 -13.65 -15.79
N SER A 71 -8.34 -14.76 -15.50
CA SER A 71 -8.30 -15.42 -14.20
C SER A 71 -6.88 -15.91 -13.85
N GLN A 72 -6.22 -16.57 -14.80
CA GLN A 72 -4.85 -17.05 -14.64
C GLN A 72 -3.84 -15.90 -14.49
N ARG A 73 -3.99 -14.82 -15.26
CA ARG A 73 -3.13 -13.63 -15.15
C ARG A 73 -3.28 -12.95 -13.80
N HIS A 74 -4.50 -12.84 -13.26
CA HIS A 74 -4.71 -12.29 -11.93
C HIS A 74 -4.06 -13.13 -10.84
N ALA A 75 -4.19 -14.45 -10.92
CA ALA A 75 -3.52 -15.36 -10.00
C ALA A 75 -2.00 -15.18 -10.07
N ARG A 76 -1.43 -15.13 -11.29
CA ARG A 76 0.00 -14.88 -11.49
C ARG A 76 0.45 -13.51 -10.98
N LEU A 77 -0.29 -12.44 -11.25
CA LEU A 77 0.02 -11.10 -10.76
C LEU A 77 -0.03 -11.03 -9.23
N LEU A 78 -1.01 -11.69 -8.60
CA LEU A 78 -1.06 -11.80 -7.14
C LEU A 78 0.14 -12.56 -6.59
N VAL A 79 0.52 -13.69 -7.21
CA VAL A 79 1.69 -14.47 -6.80
C VAL A 79 2.96 -13.64 -6.94
N VAL A 80 3.16 -12.94 -8.08
CA VAL A 80 4.31 -12.06 -8.29
C VAL A 80 4.34 -10.93 -7.28
N PHE A 81 3.20 -10.28 -7.01
CA PHE A 81 3.12 -9.21 -6.03
C PHE A 81 3.42 -9.72 -4.61
N ALA A 82 2.89 -10.89 -4.23
CA ALA A 82 3.17 -11.52 -2.95
C ALA A 82 4.65 -11.91 -2.82
N LEU A 83 5.27 -12.47 -3.85
CA LEU A 83 6.70 -12.78 -3.85
C LEU A 83 7.56 -11.52 -3.78
N ALA A 84 7.17 -10.45 -4.48
CA ALA A 84 7.88 -9.17 -4.45
C ALA A 84 7.73 -8.42 -3.12
N SER A 85 6.61 -8.62 -2.39
CA SER A 85 6.41 -7.98 -1.09
C SER A 85 7.20 -8.65 0.05
N VAL A 86 7.59 -9.92 -0.09
CA VAL A 86 8.38 -10.65 0.92
C VAL A 86 9.70 -9.96 1.26
N PRO A 87 10.62 -9.65 0.32
CA PRO A 87 11.89 -9.00 0.65
C PRO A 87 11.70 -7.60 1.23
N ILE A 88 10.71 -6.84 0.77
CA ILE A 88 10.38 -5.51 1.29
C ILE A 88 9.90 -5.60 2.73
N THR A 89 9.04 -6.59 3.03
CA THR A 89 8.53 -6.82 4.38
C THR A 89 9.63 -7.33 5.31
N LEU A 90 10.50 -8.22 4.82
CA LEU A 90 11.65 -8.71 5.57
C LEU A 90 12.63 -7.58 5.90
N LEU A 91 12.96 -6.73 4.93
CA LEU A 91 13.82 -5.56 5.15
C LEU A 91 13.20 -4.60 6.18
N GLY A 92 11.90 -4.30 6.04
CA GLY A 92 11.18 -3.47 7.01
C GLY A 92 11.21 -4.06 8.42
N ALA A 93 11.01 -5.38 8.54
CA ALA A 93 11.08 -6.08 9.83
C ALA A 93 12.49 -6.04 10.45
N LEU A 94 13.54 -6.23 9.64
CA LEU A 94 14.93 -6.13 10.11
C LEU A 94 15.28 -4.72 10.59
N ILE A 95 14.82 -3.68 9.88
CA ILE A 95 15.02 -2.28 10.30
C ILE A 95 14.30 -2.03 11.63
N VAL A 96 13.04 -2.44 11.74
CA VAL A 96 12.26 -2.29 12.98
C VAL A 96 12.90 -3.05 14.14
N LEU A 97 13.43 -4.26 13.90
CA LEU A 97 14.14 -5.04 14.91
C LEU A 97 15.44 -4.34 15.36
N GLY A 98 16.23 -3.81 14.41
CA GLY A 98 17.45 -3.06 14.73
C GLY A 98 17.16 -1.80 15.54
N VAL A 99 16.07 -1.11 15.20
CA VAL A 99 15.52 0.02 15.96
C VAL A 99 15.13 -0.44 17.37
N TRP A 100 14.47 -1.59 17.53
CA TRP A 100 14.03 -2.09 18.83
C TRP A 100 15.20 -2.48 19.76
N VAL A 101 16.31 -2.97 19.19
CA VAL A 101 17.52 -3.34 19.93
C VAL A 101 18.37 -2.11 20.28
N SER A 102 18.20 -1.00 19.55
CA SER A 102 18.91 0.24 19.84
C SER A 102 18.40 0.87 21.15
N PRO A 103 19.30 1.29 22.05
CA PRO A 103 18.92 1.93 23.32
C PRO A 103 18.44 3.39 23.18
N ASP A 104 18.46 3.97 21.98
CA ASP A 104 18.09 5.37 21.75
C ASP A 104 16.59 5.55 21.44
N THR A 105 15.79 5.64 22.51
CA THR A 105 14.33 5.55 22.45
C THR A 105 13.66 6.63 21.59
N GLU A 106 14.20 7.84 21.50
CA GLU A 106 13.56 8.94 20.76
C GLU A 106 13.77 8.83 19.24
N GLY A 107 15.00 8.54 18.79
CA GLY A 107 15.29 8.31 17.37
C GLY A 107 14.58 7.06 16.84
N ASN A 108 14.47 6.04 17.68
CA ASN A 108 13.85 4.77 17.32
C ASN A 108 12.37 4.89 16.96
N VAL A 109 11.60 5.72 17.70
CA VAL A 109 10.16 5.88 17.44
C VAL A 109 9.92 6.54 16.07
N ILE A 110 10.71 7.55 15.73
CA ILE A 110 10.58 8.26 14.44
C ILE A 110 10.97 7.34 13.29
N THR A 111 12.13 6.68 13.36
CA THR A 111 12.61 5.77 12.30
C THR A 111 11.70 4.56 12.14
N GLY A 112 11.23 3.97 13.24
CA GLY A 112 10.26 2.89 13.22
C GLY A 112 8.94 3.32 12.57
N GLY A 113 8.42 4.50 12.96
CA GLY A 113 7.21 5.07 12.38
C GLY A 113 7.30 5.30 10.87
N MET A 114 8.41 5.89 10.39
CA MET A 114 8.64 6.11 8.96
C MET A 114 8.73 4.80 8.18
N THR A 115 9.39 3.78 8.74
CA THR A 115 9.54 2.46 8.10
C THR A 115 8.19 1.77 7.95
N VAL A 116 7.37 1.77 9.01
CA VAL A 116 6.02 1.20 8.99
C VAL A 116 5.12 1.95 8.00
N ALA A 117 5.17 3.28 7.99
CA ALA A 117 4.40 4.10 7.05
C ALA A 117 4.77 3.81 5.58
N ALA A 118 6.07 3.71 5.26
CA ALA A 118 6.54 3.36 3.93
C ALA A 118 6.10 1.96 3.48
N TRP A 119 6.14 0.98 4.41
CA TRP A 119 5.66 -0.37 4.16
C TRP A 119 4.15 -0.40 3.88
N LEU A 120 3.34 0.22 4.74
CA LEU A 120 1.88 0.32 4.56
C LEU A 120 1.52 1.03 3.25
N GLY A 121 2.25 2.09 2.88
CA GLY A 121 2.04 2.81 1.62
C GLY A 121 2.27 1.93 0.39
N THR A 122 3.33 1.11 0.40
CA THR A 122 3.67 0.19 -0.69
C THR A 122 2.62 -0.92 -0.84
N VAL A 123 2.26 -1.57 0.26
CA VAL A 123 1.24 -2.64 0.27
C VAL A 123 -0.14 -2.09 -0.14
N GLY A 124 -0.54 -0.96 0.45
CA GLY A 124 -1.83 -0.32 0.16
C GLY A 124 -1.97 0.08 -1.31
N THR A 125 -0.90 0.64 -1.90
CA THR A 125 -0.91 1.07 -3.29
C THR A 125 -0.99 -0.13 -4.25
N GLY A 126 -0.25 -1.21 -3.97
CA GLY A 126 -0.36 -2.45 -4.76
C GLY A 126 -1.77 -3.07 -4.69
N ALA A 127 -2.38 -3.10 -3.50
CA ALA A 127 -3.76 -3.56 -3.33
C ALA A 127 -4.76 -2.70 -4.10
N ALA A 128 -4.61 -1.37 -4.07
CA ALA A 128 -5.46 -0.44 -4.80
C ALA A 128 -5.35 -0.64 -6.32
N VAL A 129 -4.14 -0.79 -6.87
CA VAL A 129 -3.91 -1.08 -8.29
C VAL A 129 -4.61 -2.37 -8.70
N LEU A 130 -4.45 -3.44 -7.91
CA LEU A 130 -5.10 -4.73 -8.18
C LEU A 130 -6.64 -4.62 -8.13
N ALA A 131 -7.19 -3.85 -7.19
CA ALA A 131 -8.62 -3.59 -7.09
C ALA A 131 -9.14 -2.80 -8.31
N VAL A 132 -8.41 -1.79 -8.77
CA VAL A 132 -8.76 -1.02 -9.98
C VAL A 132 -8.68 -1.89 -11.24
N MET A 133 -7.64 -2.71 -11.38
CA MET A 133 -7.53 -3.64 -12.52
C MET A 133 -8.69 -4.65 -12.53
N ARG A 134 -9.01 -5.22 -11.36
CA ARG A 134 -10.15 -6.14 -11.21
C ARG A 134 -11.48 -5.48 -11.53
N SER A 135 -11.70 -4.25 -11.06
CA SER A 135 -12.96 -3.55 -11.32
C SER A 135 -13.12 -3.21 -12.81
N ARG A 136 -12.05 -2.74 -13.47
CA ARG A 136 -12.04 -2.50 -14.91
C ARG A 136 -12.30 -3.78 -15.72
N GLN A 137 -11.65 -4.88 -15.34
CA GLN A 137 -11.89 -6.14 -16.01
C GLN A 137 -13.31 -6.63 -15.80
N ARG A 138 -13.85 -6.55 -14.58
CA ARG A 138 -15.25 -6.91 -14.32
C ARG A 138 -16.21 -6.08 -15.17
N ARG A 139 -15.98 -4.77 -15.30
CA ARG A 139 -16.78 -3.90 -16.18
C ARG A 139 -16.70 -4.33 -17.65
N LEU A 140 -15.53 -4.72 -18.13
CA LEU A 140 -15.38 -5.23 -19.50
C LEU A 140 -16.05 -6.60 -19.67
N GLU A 141 -15.90 -7.51 -18.71
CA GLU A 141 -16.59 -8.80 -18.71
C GLU A 141 -18.10 -8.62 -18.73
N GLU A 142 -18.63 -7.71 -17.92
CA GLU A 142 -20.07 -7.39 -17.84
C GLU A 142 -20.58 -6.70 -19.11
N ALA A 143 -19.83 -5.75 -19.67
CA ALA A 143 -20.20 -5.06 -20.91
C ALA A 143 -20.25 -6.01 -22.12
N CYS A 144 -19.38 -7.02 -22.14
CA CYS A 144 -19.33 -8.03 -23.21
C CYS A 144 -20.11 -9.32 -22.86
N ALA A 145 -20.65 -9.44 -21.66
CA ALA A 145 -21.34 -10.64 -21.21
C ALA A 145 -22.59 -10.88 -22.06
N ALA A 146 -22.77 -12.11 -22.55
CA ALA A 146 -24.05 -12.50 -23.10
C ALA A 146 -25.16 -12.30 -22.06
N ARG A 147 -26.38 -12.07 -22.54
CA ARG A 147 -27.55 -12.06 -21.67
C ARG A 147 -27.79 -13.49 -21.20
N PRO A 148 -27.91 -13.72 -19.87
CA PRO A 148 -28.19 -15.05 -19.34
C PRO A 148 -29.53 -15.55 -19.88
N PRO A 149 -29.68 -16.88 -20.06
CA PRO A 149 -30.93 -17.47 -20.52
C PRO A 149 -32.06 -17.24 -19.51
N ALA A 150 -33.29 -17.06 -20.02
CA ALA A 150 -34.46 -16.75 -19.19
C ALA A 150 -34.91 -17.98 -18.39
N ALA A 151 -34.80 -19.17 -18.99
CA ALA A 151 -35.00 -20.46 -18.32
C ALA A 151 -33.77 -21.38 -18.43
N PRO A 152 -33.59 -22.34 -17.49
CA PRO A 152 -32.59 -23.40 -17.64
C PRO A 152 -32.77 -24.16 -18.95
N GLY A 153 -31.69 -24.38 -19.70
CA GLY A 153 -31.70 -25.08 -20.99
C GLY A 153 -31.92 -24.18 -22.22
N GLU A 154 -32.35 -22.93 -22.04
CA GLU A 154 -32.43 -21.97 -23.14
C GLU A 154 -31.03 -21.44 -23.54
N PRO A 155 -30.84 -21.04 -24.80
CA PRO A 155 -29.60 -20.40 -25.22
C PRO A 155 -29.44 -19.01 -24.60
N ALA A 156 -28.21 -18.65 -24.26
CA ALA A 156 -27.88 -17.27 -23.93
C ALA A 156 -28.15 -16.35 -25.14
N ALA A 157 -28.48 -15.08 -24.90
CA ALA A 157 -28.76 -14.12 -25.96
C ALA A 157 -27.63 -13.09 -26.13
N CYS A 158 -27.45 -12.59 -27.35
CA CYS A 158 -26.46 -11.58 -27.65
C CYS A 158 -26.70 -10.30 -26.85
N HIS A 159 -25.65 -9.71 -26.27
CA HIS A 159 -25.76 -8.50 -25.46
C HIS A 159 -26.17 -7.27 -26.29
N VAL A 160 -25.72 -7.22 -27.55
CA VAL A 160 -26.02 -6.15 -28.51
C VAL A 160 -27.41 -6.31 -29.10
N CYS A 161 -27.65 -7.37 -29.88
CA CYS A 161 -28.87 -7.49 -30.67
C CYS A 161 -29.97 -8.35 -30.02
N GLY A 162 -29.66 -9.12 -28.98
CA GLY A 162 -30.64 -10.01 -28.33
C GLY A 162 -30.91 -11.33 -29.06
N ALA A 163 -30.24 -11.61 -30.18
CA ALA A 163 -30.39 -12.89 -30.87
C ALA A 163 -29.88 -14.08 -30.03
N PRO A 164 -30.47 -15.28 -30.17
CA PRO A 164 -29.96 -16.46 -29.51
C PRO A 164 -28.53 -16.77 -30.00
N LEU A 165 -27.65 -17.11 -29.05
CA LEU A 165 -26.29 -17.56 -29.34
C LEU A 165 -26.30 -19.08 -29.49
N GLY A 166 -25.57 -19.59 -30.48
CA GLY A 166 -25.35 -21.02 -30.62
C GLY A 166 -24.53 -21.59 -29.46
N ALA A 167 -24.64 -22.90 -29.23
CA ALA A 167 -23.71 -23.61 -28.35
C ALA A 167 -22.29 -23.43 -28.89
N GLY A 168 -21.45 -22.72 -28.15
CA GLY A 168 -20.05 -22.51 -28.48
C GLY A 168 -19.16 -23.27 -27.52
N ASP A 169 -18.11 -23.90 -28.03
CA ASP A 169 -17.18 -24.73 -27.24
C ASP A 169 -16.18 -23.92 -26.39
N GLY A 170 -16.54 -22.70 -25.96
CA GLY A 170 -15.61 -21.84 -25.25
C GLY A 170 -16.25 -20.68 -24.51
N ALA A 171 -15.40 -19.88 -23.85
CA ALA A 171 -15.83 -18.74 -23.05
C ALA A 171 -16.45 -17.60 -23.87
N ILE A 172 -16.24 -17.56 -25.19
CA ILE A 172 -16.68 -16.47 -26.06
C ILE A 172 -17.42 -17.04 -27.26
N ALA A 173 -18.66 -16.60 -27.47
CA ALA A 173 -19.51 -16.96 -28.60
C ALA A 173 -19.73 -15.75 -29.51
N ARG A 174 -19.56 -15.93 -30.82
CA ARG A 174 -19.86 -14.90 -31.81
C ARG A 174 -21.33 -15.01 -32.21
N CYS A 175 -22.04 -13.89 -32.17
CA CYS A 175 -23.42 -13.84 -32.61
C CYS A 175 -23.51 -14.00 -34.14
N GLY A 176 -24.27 -14.98 -34.63
CA GLY A 176 -24.48 -15.20 -36.06
C GLY A 176 -25.19 -14.05 -36.78
N PHE A 177 -25.96 -13.24 -36.06
CA PHE A 177 -26.71 -12.12 -36.63
C PHE A 177 -25.90 -10.83 -36.74
N CYS A 178 -25.43 -10.26 -35.62
CA CYS A 178 -24.74 -8.97 -35.60
C CYS A 178 -23.21 -9.07 -35.54
N ALA A 179 -22.65 -10.29 -35.58
CA ALA A 179 -21.22 -10.58 -35.48
C ALA A 179 -20.51 -10.06 -34.22
N ALA A 180 -21.24 -9.58 -33.21
CA ALA A 180 -20.66 -9.20 -31.93
C ALA A 180 -20.14 -10.41 -31.17
N ASP A 181 -19.00 -10.25 -30.50
CA ASP A 181 -18.46 -11.28 -29.61
C ASP A 181 -19.10 -11.16 -28.22
N ASN A 182 -19.50 -12.28 -27.62
CA ASN A 182 -20.21 -12.32 -26.35
C ASN A 182 -19.50 -13.27 -25.40
N LEU A 183 -19.24 -12.84 -24.17
CA LEU A 183 -18.66 -13.66 -23.12
C LEU A 183 -19.75 -14.54 -22.51
N VAL A 184 -19.65 -15.85 -22.73
CA VAL A 184 -20.62 -16.90 -22.31
C VAL A 184 -20.09 -17.80 -21.20
N ALA A 185 -18.96 -17.45 -20.58
CA ALA A 185 -18.41 -18.18 -19.44
C ALA A 185 -19.44 -18.27 -18.29
N ALA A 186 -19.69 -19.47 -17.77
CA ALA A 186 -20.71 -19.72 -16.74
C ALA A 186 -20.59 -18.79 -15.51
N ALA A 187 -19.38 -18.60 -14.99
CA ALA A 187 -19.12 -17.71 -13.86
C ALA A 187 -19.44 -16.22 -14.15
N VAL A 188 -19.38 -15.78 -15.41
CA VAL A 188 -19.79 -14.42 -15.82
C VAL A 188 -21.30 -14.35 -15.90
N LEU A 189 -21.95 -15.33 -16.54
CA LEU A 189 -23.41 -15.38 -16.68
C LEU A 189 -24.12 -15.45 -15.33
N GLU A 190 -23.62 -16.24 -14.38
CA GLU A 190 -24.17 -16.30 -13.02
C GLU A 190 -24.05 -14.97 -12.28
N ARG A 191 -22.92 -14.26 -12.43
CA ARG A 191 -22.75 -12.92 -11.84
C ARG A 191 -23.68 -11.88 -12.46
N VAL A 192 -23.86 -11.91 -13.78
CA VAL A 192 -24.77 -11.00 -14.51
C VAL A 192 -26.22 -11.30 -14.12
N ARG A 193 -26.60 -12.58 -14.04
CA ARG A 193 -27.92 -13.02 -13.57
C ARG A 193 -28.19 -12.52 -12.14
N ALA A 194 -27.25 -12.71 -11.21
CA ALA A 194 -27.38 -12.23 -9.84
C ALA A 194 -27.58 -10.70 -9.77
N ARG A 195 -26.91 -9.92 -10.61
CA ARG A 195 -27.11 -8.46 -10.68
C ARG A 195 -28.43 -8.05 -11.33
N GLN A 196 -28.90 -8.76 -12.35
CA GLN A 196 -30.18 -8.45 -13.00
C GLN A 196 -31.35 -8.49 -12.00
N VAL A 197 -31.31 -9.43 -11.05
CA VAL A 197 -32.31 -9.54 -9.98
C VAL A 197 -32.31 -8.29 -9.08
N VAL A 198 -31.14 -7.67 -8.87
CA VAL A 198 -31.01 -6.45 -8.04
C VAL A 198 -31.44 -5.19 -8.81
N ILE A 199 -31.03 -5.05 -10.08
CA ILE A 199 -31.26 -3.84 -10.88
C ILE A 199 -32.76 -3.63 -11.18
N LEU A 200 -33.57 -4.69 -11.25
CA LEU A 200 -35.04 -4.59 -11.38
C LEU A 200 -35.71 -3.75 -10.27
N ARG A 201 -35.05 -3.55 -9.12
CA ARG A 201 -35.54 -2.70 -8.02
C ARG A 201 -35.05 -1.24 -8.07
N SER A 202 -34.12 -0.87 -8.96
CA SER A 202 -33.47 0.46 -8.97
C SER A 202 -33.14 0.99 -10.38
N PHE A 203 -34.00 0.70 -11.35
CA PHE A 203 -33.71 0.90 -12.78
C PHE A 203 -33.47 2.37 -13.17
N GLU A 204 -34.17 3.33 -12.55
CA GLU A 204 -34.02 4.77 -12.88
C GLU A 204 -32.70 5.38 -12.36
N GLN A 205 -32.24 4.96 -11.18
CA GLN A 205 -30.98 5.45 -10.60
C GLN A 205 -29.75 4.82 -11.24
N ALA A 206 -29.86 3.58 -11.74
CA ALA A 206 -28.75 2.88 -12.39
C ALA A 206 -28.40 3.48 -13.76
N VAL A 207 -29.40 3.81 -14.59
CA VAL A 207 -29.19 4.31 -15.96
C VAL A 207 -28.54 5.70 -15.99
N SER A 208 -28.93 6.58 -15.05
CA SER A 208 -28.36 7.93 -14.92
C SER A 208 -26.91 7.91 -14.42
N ALA A 209 -26.57 6.99 -13.51
CA ALA A 209 -25.19 6.81 -13.04
C ALA A 209 -24.27 6.18 -14.10
N GLU A 210 -24.80 5.26 -14.92
CA GLU A 210 -24.01 4.53 -15.92
C GLU A 210 -23.61 5.43 -17.10
N LEU A 211 -24.51 6.31 -17.57
CA LEU A 211 -24.23 7.32 -18.60
C LEU A 211 -23.17 8.34 -18.17
N ALA A 212 -23.14 8.73 -16.89
CA ALA A 212 -22.12 9.65 -16.34
C ALA A 212 -20.73 9.00 -16.17
N SER A 213 -20.64 7.66 -16.24
CA SER A 213 -19.43 6.89 -15.96
C SER A 213 -18.63 6.51 -17.22
N PHE A 214 -19.30 6.38 -18.38
CA PHE A 214 -18.64 6.00 -19.63
C PHE A 214 -17.68 7.08 -20.17
N GLY A 215 -17.92 8.37 -19.89
CA GLY A 215 -17.05 9.46 -20.34
C GLY A 215 -15.74 9.63 -19.54
N ARG A 216 -15.68 9.12 -18.29
CA ARG A 216 -14.52 9.32 -17.39
C ARG A 216 -13.61 8.09 -17.27
N ALA A 217 -14.07 6.92 -17.72
CA ALA A 217 -13.39 5.66 -17.44
C ALA A 217 -12.18 5.36 -18.35
N THR A 218 -12.03 6.03 -19.50
CA THR A 218 -11.21 5.51 -20.60
C THR A 218 -9.87 6.21 -20.88
N SER A 219 -9.57 7.43 -20.41
CA SER A 219 -8.32 8.10 -20.86
C SER A 219 -7.33 8.55 -19.77
N GLY A 220 -7.74 9.07 -18.61
CA GLY A 220 -6.78 9.63 -17.64
C GLY A 220 -6.42 8.72 -16.45
N ALA A 221 -7.40 8.01 -15.89
CA ALA A 221 -7.28 7.43 -14.56
C ALA A 221 -6.30 6.23 -14.47
N ALA A 222 -6.06 5.51 -15.56
CA ALA A 222 -5.09 4.41 -15.54
C ALA A 222 -3.65 4.93 -15.50
N ALA A 223 -3.36 5.96 -16.29
CA ALA A 223 -2.06 6.60 -16.31
C ALA A 223 -1.75 7.25 -14.95
N VAL A 224 -2.75 7.91 -14.33
CA VAL A 224 -2.60 8.50 -12.99
C VAL A 224 -2.34 7.43 -11.93
N VAL A 225 -3.07 6.31 -11.94
CA VAL A 225 -2.86 5.22 -10.97
C VAL A 225 -1.48 4.56 -11.13
N VAL A 226 -1.02 4.36 -12.36
CA VAL A 226 0.34 3.83 -12.62
C VAL A 226 1.42 4.85 -12.22
N ALA A 227 1.22 6.13 -12.54
CA ALA A 227 2.15 7.19 -12.16
C ALA A 227 2.24 7.37 -10.64
N THR A 228 1.11 7.32 -9.91
CA THR A 228 1.12 7.35 -8.44
C THR A 228 1.77 6.10 -7.85
N ALA A 229 1.54 4.91 -8.43
CA ALA A 229 2.18 3.69 -7.96
C ALA A 229 3.72 3.71 -8.11
N LEU A 230 4.24 4.41 -9.12
CA LEU A 230 5.69 4.59 -9.31
C LEU A 230 6.26 5.77 -8.52
N ALA A 231 5.53 6.87 -8.40
CA ALA A 231 6.02 8.08 -7.75
C ALA A 231 6.04 7.97 -6.22
N VAL A 232 5.06 7.28 -5.61
CA VAL A 232 4.95 7.19 -4.14
C VAL A 232 6.17 6.51 -3.48
N PRO A 233 6.68 5.36 -3.96
CA PRO A 233 7.87 4.73 -3.38
C PRO A 233 9.14 5.57 -3.53
N VAL A 234 9.28 6.24 -4.68
CA VAL A 234 10.44 7.11 -4.94
C VAL A 234 10.38 8.34 -4.04
N ALA A 235 9.22 8.98 -3.94
CA ALA A 235 9.03 10.14 -3.09
C ALA A 235 9.21 9.81 -1.60
N SER A 236 8.71 8.66 -1.14
CA SER A 236 8.89 8.22 0.25
C SER A 236 10.36 7.90 0.55
N PHE A 237 11.09 7.27 -0.37
CA PHE A 237 12.52 7.05 -0.24
C PHE A 237 13.30 8.37 -0.20
N VAL A 238 13.05 9.29 -1.13
CA VAL A 238 13.70 10.61 -1.18
C VAL A 238 13.41 11.39 0.11
N LEU A 239 12.18 11.36 0.61
CA LEU A 239 11.82 12.02 1.85
C LEU A 239 12.53 11.39 3.06
N ALA A 240 12.66 10.06 3.12
CA ALA A 240 13.40 9.37 4.17
C ALA A 240 14.89 9.73 4.16
N VAL A 241 15.51 9.79 2.97
CA VAL A 241 16.89 10.25 2.78
C VAL A 241 17.03 11.73 3.18
N ALA A 242 16.11 12.59 2.78
CA ALA A 242 16.14 14.00 3.16
C ALA A 242 16.00 14.20 4.67
N VAL A 243 15.09 13.47 5.34
CA VAL A 243 14.91 13.54 6.80
C VAL A 243 16.14 13.04 7.54
N THR A 244 16.77 11.95 7.08
CA THR A 244 18.02 11.46 7.69
C THR A 244 19.17 12.44 7.49
N LEU A 245 19.34 13.01 6.29
CA LEU A 245 20.34 14.05 6.02
C LEU A 245 20.09 15.33 6.82
N VAL A 246 18.84 15.79 6.94
CA VAL A 246 18.49 16.97 7.75
C VAL A 246 18.65 16.67 9.24
N GLY A 247 18.36 15.44 9.69
CA GLY A 247 18.61 15.00 11.05
C GLY A 247 20.09 15.01 11.39
N GLU A 248 20.93 14.50 10.49
CA GLU A 248 22.39 14.60 10.58
C GLU A 248 22.87 16.05 10.54
N SER A 249 22.34 16.90 9.65
CA SER A 249 22.77 18.30 9.50
C SER A 249 22.29 19.20 10.64
N ARG A 250 21.18 18.86 11.30
CA ARG A 250 20.65 19.56 12.48
C ARG A 250 21.23 19.04 13.78
N ARG A 251 22.19 18.12 13.76
CA ARG A 251 23.06 17.89 14.91
C ARG A 251 23.81 19.20 15.15
N SER A 252 23.29 19.99 16.08
CA SER A 252 23.88 21.26 16.49
C SER A 252 25.37 21.06 16.75
N PRO A 253 26.22 22.02 16.35
CA PRO A 253 27.64 21.97 16.69
C PRO A 253 27.80 21.68 18.18
N VAL A 254 28.69 20.74 18.52
CA VAL A 254 28.98 20.38 19.90
C VAL A 254 29.33 21.66 20.64
N ASP A 255 28.54 21.97 21.66
CA ASP A 255 28.79 23.09 22.54
C ASP A 255 30.13 22.85 23.25
N ALA A 256 31.16 23.60 22.84
CA ALA A 256 32.50 23.53 23.42
C ALA A 256 32.50 23.87 24.92
N ALA A 257 31.41 24.43 25.45
CA ALA A 257 31.22 24.66 26.88
C ALA A 257 30.88 23.40 27.68
N VAL A 258 30.68 22.23 27.04
CA VAL A 258 30.36 20.99 27.75
C VAL A 258 31.58 20.42 28.45
N THR A 259 31.66 20.65 29.75
CA THR A 259 32.70 20.10 30.63
C THR A 259 32.25 18.80 31.31
N TYR A 260 33.16 17.85 31.44
CA TYR A 260 32.94 16.57 32.14
C TYR A 260 33.60 16.57 33.51
N ALA A 261 32.97 15.94 34.48
CA ALA A 261 33.50 15.72 35.81
C ALA A 261 33.62 14.22 36.11
N VAL A 262 34.68 13.83 36.82
CA VAL A 262 34.70 12.55 37.53
C VAL A 262 34.11 12.78 38.92
N VAL A 263 33.07 12.00 39.25
CA VAL A 263 32.36 12.08 40.52
C VAL A 263 32.43 10.73 41.22
N GLY A 264 32.67 10.74 42.53
CA GLY A 264 32.56 9.55 43.36
C GLY A 264 31.11 9.10 43.47
N THR A 265 30.85 7.85 43.12
CA THR A 265 29.54 7.20 43.22
C THR A 265 29.68 5.88 43.99
N PRO A 266 28.57 5.22 44.39
CA PRO A 266 28.63 3.89 44.99
C PRO A 266 29.32 2.84 44.12
N LEU A 267 29.42 3.07 42.81
CA LEU A 267 30.08 2.20 41.84
C LEU A 267 31.55 2.55 41.60
N GLY A 268 32.08 3.55 42.31
CA GLY A 268 33.41 4.11 42.09
C GLY A 268 33.37 5.46 41.38
N GLN A 269 34.49 5.83 40.76
CA GLN A 269 34.63 7.10 40.05
C GLN A 269 33.93 7.02 38.69
N CYS A 270 32.85 7.78 38.50
CA CYS A 270 32.09 7.80 37.26
C CYS A 270 32.07 9.19 36.63
N ILE A 271 32.11 9.21 35.30
CA ILE A 271 32.16 10.43 34.51
C ILE A 271 30.75 10.89 34.24
N GLY A 272 30.46 12.17 34.45
CA GLY A 272 29.19 12.77 34.06
C GLY A 272 29.36 14.18 33.49
N LYS A 273 28.31 14.66 32.83
CA LYS A 273 28.29 15.99 32.21
C LYS A 273 27.97 17.04 33.26
N ILE A 274 28.82 18.05 33.41
CA ILE A 274 28.55 19.18 34.30
C ILE A 274 27.44 20.02 33.67
N MET A 275 26.41 20.35 34.46
CA MET A 275 25.32 21.24 34.08
C MET A 275 24.97 22.18 35.23
N PRO A 276 24.42 23.38 34.94
CA PRO A 276 23.82 24.21 35.97
C PRO A 276 22.62 23.47 36.58
N GLY A 277 22.65 23.27 37.90
CA GLY A 277 21.57 22.64 38.65
C GLY A 277 20.39 23.59 38.87
N LYS A 278 19.21 23.03 39.16
CA LYS A 278 17.94 23.79 39.30
C LYS A 278 17.93 24.85 40.42
N GLY A 279 18.93 24.87 41.30
CA GLY A 279 19.09 25.83 42.39
C GLY A 279 20.30 26.76 42.27
N GLY A 280 20.87 26.91 41.07
CA GLY A 280 22.10 27.71 40.85
C GLY A 280 23.39 27.02 41.31
N GLY A 281 23.30 25.81 41.86
CA GLY A 281 24.45 24.94 42.14
C GLY A 281 24.96 24.22 40.89
N THR A 282 26.06 23.47 41.04
CA THR A 282 26.58 22.61 39.97
C THR A 282 26.00 21.20 40.12
N ALA A 283 25.51 20.63 39.04
CA ALA A 283 25.02 19.25 39.00
C ALA A 283 25.76 18.46 37.93
N VAL A 284 25.82 17.14 38.12
CA VAL A 284 26.39 16.22 37.14
C VAL A 284 25.30 15.30 36.64
N ARG A 285 25.07 15.34 35.32
CA ARG A 285 24.09 14.49 34.65
C ARG A 285 24.79 13.29 34.04
N PHE A 286 24.33 12.10 34.39
CA PHE A 286 24.77 10.85 33.77
C PHE A 286 23.86 10.56 32.56
N GLY A 287 24.46 10.16 31.44
CA GLY A 287 23.73 9.95 30.18
C GLY A 287 22.72 8.80 30.26
N GLY A 288 21.89 8.64 29.23
CA GLY A 288 20.92 7.53 29.14
C GLY A 288 21.56 6.13 29.13
N PHE A 289 22.87 6.06 28.87
CA PHE A 289 23.67 4.83 28.86
C PHE A 289 24.29 4.49 30.22
N ARG A 290 24.00 5.26 31.27
CA ARG A 290 24.47 4.98 32.63
C ARG A 290 23.99 3.62 33.13
N ARG A 291 24.71 3.09 34.13
CA ARG A 291 24.24 1.93 34.90
C ARG A 291 22.98 2.29 35.70
N ALA A 292 22.08 1.33 35.92
CA ALA A 292 20.79 1.58 36.56
C ALA A 292 20.92 2.09 38.00
N GLU A 293 22.05 1.80 38.65
CA GLU A 293 22.39 2.23 40.00
C GLU A 293 22.91 3.67 40.06
N LEU A 294 23.20 4.31 38.92
CA LEU A 294 23.56 5.73 38.85
C LEU A 294 22.29 6.61 38.75
N PRO A 295 22.20 7.70 39.52
CA PRO A 295 21.10 8.65 39.37
C PRO A 295 21.15 9.34 37.99
N GLU A 296 20.04 9.94 37.56
CA GLU A 296 20.04 10.79 36.36
C GLU A 296 20.91 12.02 36.55
N GLU A 297 20.81 12.61 37.74
CA GLU A 297 21.45 13.85 38.12
C GLU A 297 21.96 13.71 39.57
N GLN A 298 23.20 14.10 39.79
CA GLN A 298 23.81 14.16 41.12
C GLN A 298 24.23 15.60 41.39
N ALA A 299 23.64 16.20 42.43
CA ALA A 299 24.04 17.52 42.89
C ALA A 299 25.45 17.46 43.49
N ILE A 300 26.31 18.41 43.13
CA ILE A 300 27.62 18.57 43.74
C ILE A 300 27.52 19.62 44.84
N ALA A 301 28.00 19.26 46.03
CA ALA A 301 28.05 20.20 47.15
C ALA A 301 28.93 21.42 46.79
N PRO A 302 28.53 22.64 47.15
CA PRO A 302 29.34 23.84 46.89
C PRO A 302 30.76 23.67 47.44
N GLY A 303 31.77 23.92 46.60
CA GLY A 303 33.19 23.82 46.96
C GLY A 303 33.79 22.41 46.95
N ALA A 304 33.02 21.37 46.63
CA ALA A 304 33.61 20.04 46.39
C ALA A 304 34.54 20.09 45.17
N PRO A 305 35.73 19.48 45.23
CA PRO A 305 36.66 19.48 44.11
C PRO A 305 36.05 18.72 42.93
N ILE A 306 35.95 19.40 41.79
CA ILE A 306 35.49 18.81 40.53
C ILE A 306 36.71 18.61 39.65
N GLU A 307 37.13 17.37 39.48
CA GLU A 307 38.17 17.04 38.51
C GLU A 307 37.57 17.08 37.11
N ALA A 308 37.86 18.16 36.38
CA ALA A 308 37.45 18.29 34.99
C ALA A 308 38.25 17.32 34.12
N VAL A 309 37.56 16.46 33.39
CA VAL A 309 38.19 15.45 32.54
C VAL A 309 38.01 15.81 31.08
N SER A 310 39.13 16.00 30.38
CA SER A 310 39.10 16.18 28.94
C SER A 310 38.80 14.84 28.26
N PRO A 311 37.99 14.81 27.19
CA PRO A 311 37.68 13.56 26.50
C PRO A 311 38.94 12.76 26.12
N GLY A 312 39.99 13.41 25.60
CA GLY A 312 41.23 12.75 25.19
C GLY A 312 41.97 12.02 26.32
N SER A 313 41.77 12.41 27.59
CA SER A 313 42.41 11.74 28.73
C SER A 313 41.84 10.34 29.04
N LEU A 314 40.74 9.97 28.37
CA LEU A 314 40.09 8.67 28.54
C LEU A 314 40.73 7.57 27.69
N VAL A 315 41.47 7.91 26.63
CA VAL A 315 42.09 6.93 25.73
C VAL A 315 43.03 6.01 26.51
N GLY A 316 42.84 4.70 26.35
CA GLY A 316 43.62 3.66 27.02
C GLY A 316 43.18 3.35 28.45
N ARG A 317 42.19 4.07 29.02
CA ARG A 317 41.67 3.77 30.36
C ARG A 317 40.70 2.61 30.34
N SER A 318 40.77 1.76 31.37
CA SER A 318 39.76 0.76 31.64
C SER A 318 38.52 1.42 32.25
N VAL A 319 37.37 1.10 31.69
CA VAL A 319 36.06 1.63 32.08
C VAL A 319 35.05 0.50 32.22
N THR A 320 34.07 0.70 33.10
CA THR A 320 32.89 -0.14 33.26
C THR A 320 31.67 0.62 32.76
N ALA A 321 30.94 0.03 31.81
CA ALA A 321 29.71 0.58 31.24
C ALA A 321 28.51 -0.35 31.54
N LYS A 322 27.31 0.01 31.05
CA LYS A 322 26.09 -0.83 31.13
C LYS A 322 26.29 -2.26 30.59
N GLN A 323 27.30 -2.44 29.75
CA GLN A 323 27.60 -3.64 29.00
C GLN A 323 28.82 -4.44 29.54
N GLY A 324 29.34 -4.12 30.71
CA GLY A 324 30.53 -4.77 31.31
C GLY A 324 31.77 -3.88 31.32
N ALA A 325 32.94 -4.48 31.62
CA ALA A 325 34.23 -3.81 31.61
C ALA A 325 34.84 -3.77 30.18
N GLY A 326 35.64 -2.75 29.90
CA GLY A 326 36.36 -2.59 28.64
C GLY A 326 37.38 -1.46 28.70
N VAL A 327 38.13 -1.26 27.62
CA VAL A 327 39.12 -0.20 27.48
C VAL A 327 38.65 0.79 26.42
N VAL A 328 38.79 2.08 26.70
CA VAL A 328 38.50 3.13 25.71
C VAL A 328 39.60 3.13 24.66
N GLN A 329 39.27 2.74 23.42
CA GLN A 329 40.24 2.76 22.31
C GLN A 329 40.15 4.03 21.48
N GLY A 330 38.95 4.56 21.31
CA GLY A 330 38.71 5.77 20.54
C GLY A 330 37.88 6.75 21.35
N VAL A 331 38.38 7.98 21.48
CA VAL A 331 37.53 9.08 21.91
C VAL A 331 37.20 9.88 20.68
N PHE A 332 35.95 9.80 20.25
CA PHE A 332 35.49 10.60 19.13
C PHE A 332 35.10 11.97 19.67
N SER A 333 36.09 12.80 19.97
CA SER A 333 35.88 14.25 20.00
C SER A 333 35.84 14.74 18.56
N SER A 334 34.79 15.49 18.23
CA SER A 334 34.44 16.03 16.90
C SER A 334 35.61 16.23 15.90
N PRO A 335 35.37 15.97 14.58
CA PRO A 335 34.06 15.73 13.99
C PRO A 335 33.82 14.28 13.60
N LEU A 336 33.19 13.54 14.51
CA LEU A 336 32.20 12.51 14.22
C LEU A 336 31.15 12.55 15.35
N THR A 337 30.18 13.44 15.20
CA THR A 337 28.83 13.39 15.82
C THR A 337 28.70 12.73 17.21
N GLY A 338 29.03 13.46 18.28
CA GLY A 338 28.62 13.12 19.65
C GLY A 338 29.76 12.96 20.65
N ASN A 339 29.50 13.28 21.91
CA ASN A 339 30.44 13.07 23.01
C ASN A 339 30.48 11.58 23.42
N SER A 340 30.90 10.77 22.48
CA SER A 340 30.89 9.32 22.55
C SER A 340 32.31 8.75 22.45
N VAL A 341 32.48 7.56 22.98
CA VAL A 341 33.74 6.83 22.97
C VAL A 341 33.51 5.41 22.47
N GLU A 342 34.46 4.90 21.70
CA GLU A 342 34.54 3.47 21.40
C GLU A 342 35.13 2.75 22.61
N VAL A 343 34.30 1.90 23.21
CA VAL A 343 34.70 1.01 24.28
C VAL A 343 34.91 -0.37 23.68
N ARG A 344 36.11 -0.92 23.83
CA ARG A 344 36.43 -2.29 23.43
C ARG A 344 36.47 -3.19 24.65
N ARG A 345 35.72 -4.28 24.63
CA ARG A 345 35.73 -5.28 25.69
C ARG A 345 36.94 -6.20 25.59
N GLU A 346 37.27 -6.88 26.68
CA GLU A 346 38.33 -7.88 26.75
C GLU A 346 38.12 -9.03 25.73
N GLU A 347 36.86 -9.39 25.45
CA GLU A 347 36.48 -10.38 24.43
C GLU A 347 36.70 -9.92 22.98
N GLY A 348 37.19 -8.69 22.77
CA GLY A 348 37.56 -8.17 21.45
C GLY A 348 36.45 -7.43 20.70
N THR A 349 35.20 -7.47 21.17
CA THR A 349 34.08 -6.68 20.61
C THR A 349 34.18 -5.20 21.00
N SER A 350 33.78 -4.28 20.13
CA SER A 350 33.65 -2.86 20.46
C SER A 350 32.23 -2.34 20.32
N PHE A 351 31.90 -1.29 21.07
CA PHE A 351 30.65 -0.56 20.97
C PHE A 351 30.86 0.93 21.28
N THR A 352 29.99 1.78 20.75
CA THR A 352 30.01 3.22 21.03
C THR A 352 29.17 3.52 22.26
N SER A 353 29.72 4.26 23.22
CA SER A 353 29.04 4.67 24.45
C SER A 353 29.14 6.17 24.69
N SER A 354 28.16 6.76 25.39
CA SER A 354 28.29 8.15 25.87
C SER A 354 29.38 8.24 26.92
N ILE A 355 30.20 9.30 26.88
CA ILE A 355 31.21 9.56 27.91
C ILE A 355 30.55 9.70 29.30
N ALA A 356 29.37 10.32 29.35
CA ALA A 356 28.61 10.49 30.59
C ALA A 356 27.93 9.17 30.99
N GLY A 357 28.41 8.55 32.07
CA GLY A 357 27.92 7.29 32.62
C GLY A 357 28.98 6.18 32.69
N LEU A 358 30.19 6.41 32.15
CA LEU A 358 31.31 5.48 32.26
C LEU A 358 31.96 5.58 33.64
N CYS A 359 32.26 4.43 34.25
CA CYS A 359 32.97 4.39 35.52
C CYS A 359 34.40 3.89 35.31
N LEU A 360 35.40 4.58 35.87
CA LEU A 360 36.80 4.19 35.75
C LEU A 360 37.07 2.93 36.59
N SER A 361 37.70 1.93 35.98
CA SER A 361 38.06 0.68 36.65
C SER A 361 39.35 0.89 37.45
N GLY A 362 39.21 1.10 38.76
CA GLY A 362 40.36 1.20 39.67
C GLY A 362 39.94 1.74 41.03
N SER A 363 40.53 1.22 42.10
CA SER A 363 40.55 1.97 43.36
C SER A 363 41.19 3.34 43.09
N PRO A 364 40.70 4.44 43.69
CA PRO A 364 41.31 5.75 43.49
C PRO A 364 42.82 5.64 43.74
N PRO A 365 43.67 6.31 42.93
CA PRO A 365 45.07 6.43 43.30
C PRO A 365 45.11 6.97 44.74
N ARG A 366 45.73 6.19 45.65
CA ARG A 366 45.86 6.57 47.05
C ARG A 366 46.76 7.79 47.21
#